data_AF-A0AA48HYN2-F1
#
_entry.id   AF-A0AA48HYN2-F1
#
_cell.length_a   1.000
_cell.length_b   1.000
_cell.length_c   1.000
_cell.angle_alpha   90.00
_cell.angle_beta   90.00
_cell.angle_gamma   90.00
#
_symmetry.space_group_name_H-M   'P 1'
#
loop_
_entity.id
_entity.type
_entity.pdbx_description
1 polymer ?
#
loop_
_entity_poly.entity_id
_entity_poly.type
_entity_poly.pdbx_seq_one_letter_code
_entity_poly.pdbx_strand_id
1 'polypeptide(L)'
;MNLEEKAAYVKGLVDGLELEPDKKETKVINAMSSFIECCTEYVLGLRENLEESRNRICDLEKVIEMLDESFREDPEGGDCCCSDNCCKDNKCHYCEDDIHDLKEHEHGCEDEIAHPNCDDGSIYINDGS
;
A
#
# COMPACT_ATOMS: atom_id res chain seq x y z
N MET A 1 15.10 24.95 13.77
CA MET A 1 16.07 24.36 12.82
C MET A 1 15.52 23.05 12.27
N ASN A 2 14.98 23.10 11.06
CA ASN A 2 14.58 21.95 10.25
C ASN A 2 15.84 21.24 9.66
N LEU A 3 15.66 20.16 8.91
CA LEU A 3 16.78 19.38 8.36
C LEU A 3 17.62 20.19 7.36
N GLU A 4 16.97 20.96 6.49
CA GLU A 4 17.63 21.84 5.51
C GLU A 4 18.48 22.90 6.17
N GLU A 5 17.94 23.56 7.20
CA GLU A 5 18.65 24.59 7.98
C GLU A 5 19.89 24.00 8.68
N LYS A 6 19.82 22.74 9.15
CA LYS A 6 20.97 22.06 9.75
C LYS A 6 22.02 21.67 8.71
N ALA A 7 21.61 21.16 7.55
CA ALA A 7 22.52 20.80 6.47
C ALA A 7 23.25 22.04 5.92
N ALA A 8 22.51 23.12 5.66
CA ALA A 8 23.05 24.41 5.25
C ALA A 8 23.99 25.01 6.30
N TYR A 9 23.66 24.87 7.59
CA TYR A 9 24.55 25.30 8.67
C TYR A 9 25.88 24.53 8.65
N VAL A 10 25.86 23.20 8.52
CA VAL A 10 27.08 22.39 8.41
C VAL A 10 27.89 22.78 7.17
N LYS A 11 27.22 22.98 6.02
CA LYS A 11 27.88 23.43 4.80
C LYS A 11 28.58 24.78 5.01
N GLY A 12 27.90 25.74 5.62
CA GLY A 12 28.47 27.04 5.97
C GLY A 12 29.67 26.95 6.93
N LEU A 13 29.64 26.02 7.89
CA LEU A 13 30.79 25.75 8.76
C LEU A 13 31.97 25.18 7.97
N VAL A 14 31.73 24.23 7.07
CA VAL A 14 32.77 23.64 6.22
C VAL A 14 33.42 24.68 5.30
N ASP A 15 32.60 25.52 4.67
CA ASP A 15 33.08 26.58 3.78
C ASP A 15 33.85 27.68 4.55
N GLY A 16 33.50 27.92 5.81
CA GLY A 16 34.18 28.89 6.69
C GLY A 16 35.48 28.40 7.32
N LEU A 17 35.86 27.13 7.17
CA LEU A 17 37.10 26.58 7.73
C LEU A 17 38.35 26.90 6.89
N GLU A 18 38.20 27.51 5.70
CA GLU A 18 39.30 27.87 4.81
C GLU A 18 40.27 26.70 4.53
N LEU A 19 39.71 25.52 4.29
CA LEU A 19 40.46 24.26 4.14
C LEU A 19 41.31 24.26 2.87
N GLU A 20 42.56 23.82 2.96
CA GLU A 20 43.42 23.63 1.78
C GLU A 20 42.89 22.48 0.89
N PRO A 21 42.61 22.72 -0.40
CA PRO A 21 41.87 21.78 -1.26
C PRO A 21 42.59 20.45 -1.54
N ASP A 22 43.93 20.44 -1.51
CA ASP A 22 44.73 19.26 -1.84
C ASP A 22 44.94 18.30 -0.68
N LYS A 23 44.62 18.73 0.55
CA LYS A 23 44.73 17.89 1.76
C LYS A 23 43.69 16.76 1.73
N LYS A 24 44.10 15.58 2.21
CA LYS A 24 43.23 14.39 2.24
C LYS A 24 42.03 14.64 3.16
N GLU A 25 42.27 15.31 4.27
CA GLU A 25 41.29 15.71 5.27
C GLU A 25 40.22 16.60 4.65
N THR A 26 40.61 17.59 3.84
CA THR A 26 39.68 18.48 3.12
C THR A 26 38.78 17.72 2.16
N LYS A 27 39.35 16.76 1.42
CA LYS A 27 38.56 15.91 0.50
C LYS A 27 37.53 15.08 1.25
N VAL A 28 37.89 14.53 2.41
CA VAL A 28 36.97 13.76 3.26
C VAL A 28 35.87 14.66 3.82
N ILE A 29 36.20 15.83 4.36
CA ILE A 29 35.21 16.77 4.92
C ILE A 29 34.24 17.25 3.83
N ASN A 30 34.74 17.58 2.64
CA ASN A 30 33.88 17.97 1.52
C ASN A 30 32.96 16.83 1.07
N ALA A 31 33.47 15.60 1.00
CA ALA A 31 32.64 14.43 0.70
C ALA A 31 31.56 14.19 1.77
N MET A 32 31.90 14.38 3.06
CA MET A 32 30.93 14.28 4.15
C MET A 32 29.87 15.39 4.08
N SER A 33 30.26 16.62 3.76
CA SER A 33 29.31 17.73 3.58
C SER A 33 28.35 17.46 2.42
N SER A 34 28.87 16.99 1.28
CA SER A 34 28.04 16.63 0.13
C SER A 34 27.13 15.43 0.42
N PHE A 35 27.59 14.46 1.21
CA PHE A 35 26.75 13.35 1.67
C PHE A 35 25.59 13.83 2.54
N ILE A 36 25.80 14.81 3.43
CA ILE A 36 24.74 15.40 4.26
C ILE A 36 23.70 16.12 3.40
N GLU A 37 24.12 16.86 2.37
CA GLU A 37 23.24 17.50 1.39
C GLU A 37 22.38 16.46 0.67
N CYS A 38 23.01 15.40 0.14
CA CYS A 38 22.33 14.29 -0.53
C CYS A 38 21.32 13.57 0.39
N CYS A 39 21.70 13.28 1.64
CA CYS A 39 20.79 12.68 2.61
C CYS A 39 19.60 13.60 2.94
N THR A 40 19.83 14.91 2.95
CA THR A 40 18.77 15.89 3.21
C THR A 40 17.76 15.92 2.08
N GLU A 41 18.23 16.00 0.83
CA GLU A 41 17.39 15.92 -0.36
C GLU A 41 16.58 14.61 -0.40
N TYR A 42 17.23 13.48 -0.13
CA TYR A 42 16.56 12.18 -0.11
C TYR A 42 15.44 12.12 0.94
N VAL A 43 15.70 12.59 2.17
CA VAL A 43 14.69 12.59 3.24
C VAL A 43 13.54 13.53 2.92
N LEU A 44 13.79 14.68 2.28
CA LEU A 44 12.72 15.57 1.83
C LEU A 44 11.85 14.91 0.76
N GLY A 45 12.46 14.26 -0.24
CA GLY A 45 11.73 13.49 -1.24
C GLY A 45 10.89 12.36 -0.62
N LEU A 46 11.39 11.68 0.40
CA LEU A 46 10.59 10.69 1.15
C LEU A 46 9.39 11.31 1.87
N ARG A 47 9.53 12.53 2.42
CA ARG A 47 8.42 13.22 3.08
C ARG A 47 7.33 13.61 2.08
N GLU A 48 7.71 14.09 0.91
CA GLU A 48 6.77 14.40 -0.18
C GLU A 48 6.04 13.14 -0.64
N ASN A 49 6.77 12.05 -0.91
CA ASN A 49 6.17 10.77 -1.29
C ASN A 49 5.21 10.20 -0.22
N LEU A 50 5.54 10.40 1.06
CA LEU A 50 4.67 9.98 2.17
C LEU A 50 3.38 10.80 2.21
N GLU A 51 3.46 12.11 2.01
CA GLU A 51 2.30 12.99 1.95
C GLU A 51 1.41 12.66 0.74
N GLU A 52 2.03 12.40 -0.42
CA GLU A 52 1.31 11.95 -1.61
C GLU A 52 0.62 10.60 -1.37
N SER A 53 1.32 9.63 -0.77
CA SER A 53 0.75 8.32 -0.44
C SER A 53 -0.42 8.44 0.53
N ARG A 54 -0.31 9.34 1.52
CA ARG A 54 -1.41 9.64 2.44
C ARG A 54 -2.64 10.19 1.72
N ASN A 55 -2.44 11.12 0.77
CA ASN A 55 -3.54 11.65 -0.03
C ASN A 55 -4.19 10.55 -0.87
N ARG A 56 -3.39 9.67 -1.49
CA ARG A 56 -3.89 8.51 -2.24
C ARG A 56 -4.74 7.57 -1.37
N ILE A 57 -4.33 7.32 -0.12
CA ILE A 57 -5.12 6.52 0.83
C ILE A 57 -6.48 7.19 1.09
N CYS A 58 -6.49 8.49 1.38
CA CYS A 58 -7.74 9.21 1.62
C CYS A 58 -8.67 9.22 0.40
N ASP A 59 -8.13 9.20 -0.82
CA ASP A 59 -8.96 9.09 -2.03
C ASP A 59 -9.49 7.66 -2.23
N LEU A 60 -8.71 6.63 -1.90
CA LEU A 60 -9.17 5.24 -1.91
C LEU A 60 -10.27 4.99 -0.87
N GLU A 61 -10.16 5.57 0.33
CA GLU A 61 -11.19 5.51 1.37
C GLU A 61 -12.53 6.01 0.83
N LYS A 62 -12.55 7.17 0.15
CA LYS A 62 -13.77 7.71 -0.48
C LYS A 62 -14.32 6.79 -1.57
N VAL A 63 -13.46 6.20 -2.40
CA VAL A 63 -13.87 5.27 -3.46
C VAL A 63 -14.51 4.02 -2.85
N ILE A 64 -13.97 3.51 -1.74
CA ILE A 64 -14.54 2.36 -1.02
C ILE A 64 -15.89 2.72 -0.42
N GLU A 65 -16.03 3.89 0.22
CA GLU A 65 -17.31 4.35 0.74
C GLU A 65 -18.38 4.46 -0.35
N MET A 66 -18.02 5.03 -1.52
CA MET A 66 -18.91 5.08 -2.67
C MET A 66 -19.29 3.69 -3.19
N LEU A 67 -18.35 2.74 -3.14
CA LEU A 67 -18.59 1.36 -3.55
C LEU A 67 -19.51 0.62 -2.56
N ASP A 68 -19.31 0.77 -1.24
CA ASP A 68 -20.19 0.19 -0.21
C ASP A 68 -21.62 0.69 -0.36
N GLU A 69 -21.78 2.00 -0.63
CA GLU A 69 -23.11 2.55 -0.89
C GLU A 69 -23.69 2.01 -2.21
N SER A 70 -22.89 1.89 -3.27
CA SER A 70 -23.35 1.26 -4.52
C SER A 70 -23.81 -0.19 -4.33
N PHE A 71 -23.18 -0.95 -3.42
CA PHE A 71 -23.61 -2.32 -3.10
C PHE A 71 -24.88 -2.35 -2.22
N ARG A 72 -25.08 -1.36 -1.34
CA ARG A 72 -26.32 -1.23 -0.55
C ARG A 72 -27.49 -0.71 -1.37
N GLU A 73 -27.25 0.21 -2.30
CA GLU A 73 -28.24 0.83 -3.17
C GLU A 73 -28.60 -0.02 -4.39
N ASP A 74 -27.92 -1.15 -4.62
CA ASP A 74 -28.33 -2.16 -5.60
C ASP A 74 -29.22 -3.22 -4.94
N PRO A 75 -30.56 -3.05 -4.94
CA PRO A 75 -31.49 -4.06 -4.45
C PRO A 75 -31.49 -5.36 -5.28
N GLU A 76 -30.75 -5.43 -6.39
CA GLU A 76 -30.67 -6.58 -7.29
C GLU A 76 -29.27 -7.21 -7.38
N GLY A 77 -28.33 -6.81 -6.52
CA GLY A 77 -26.99 -7.42 -6.38
C GLY A 77 -26.98 -8.83 -5.75
N GLY A 78 -28.08 -9.56 -5.87
CA GLY A 78 -28.31 -10.85 -5.21
C GLY A 78 -29.39 -11.71 -5.86
N ASP A 79 -29.72 -11.51 -7.14
CA ASP A 79 -30.44 -12.54 -7.90
C ASP A 79 -29.46 -13.59 -8.45
N CYS A 80 -28.66 -14.20 -7.55
CA CYS A 80 -28.43 -15.62 -7.78
C CYS A 80 -29.80 -16.23 -7.54
N CYS A 81 -30.42 -16.73 -8.61
CA CYS A 81 -31.62 -17.57 -8.61
C CYS A 81 -31.37 -18.92 -7.88
N CYS A 82 -30.72 -18.88 -6.73
CA CYS A 82 -30.19 -19.97 -5.95
C CYS A 82 -30.84 -19.95 -4.56
N SER A 83 -32.04 -19.37 -4.44
CA SER A 83 -32.95 -19.76 -3.38
C SER A 83 -33.28 -21.25 -3.60
N ASP A 84 -33.25 -22.05 -2.54
CA ASP A 84 -33.41 -23.53 -2.46
C ASP A 84 -34.61 -24.15 -3.20
N ASN A 85 -35.39 -23.36 -3.94
CA ASN A 85 -36.53 -23.79 -4.72
C ASN A 85 -36.42 -23.50 -6.24
N CYS A 86 -35.39 -22.81 -6.73
CA CYS A 86 -35.27 -22.53 -8.18
C CYS A 86 -34.74 -23.72 -9.00
N CYS A 87 -34.13 -24.72 -8.35
CA CYS A 87 -33.61 -25.92 -9.02
C CYS A 87 -34.65 -27.03 -9.24
N LYS A 88 -35.92 -26.84 -8.85
CA LYS A 88 -36.95 -27.89 -8.95
C LYS A 88 -37.66 -27.96 -10.29
N ASP A 89 -37.64 -26.88 -11.08
CA ASP A 89 -38.45 -26.76 -12.30
C ASP A 89 -37.64 -26.56 -13.59
N ASN A 90 -36.33 -26.88 -13.61
CA ASN A 90 -35.50 -26.91 -14.82
C ASN A 90 -35.55 -25.63 -15.71
N LYS A 91 -35.89 -24.47 -15.13
CA LYS A 91 -36.08 -23.18 -15.83
C LYS A 91 -34.98 -22.16 -15.54
N CYS A 92 -33.83 -22.61 -15.07
CA CYS A 92 -32.65 -21.78 -15.06
C CYS A 92 -32.13 -21.61 -16.50
N HIS A 93 -32.44 -20.47 -17.10
CA HIS A 93 -32.06 -20.11 -18.47
C HIS A 93 -30.53 -19.95 -18.66
N TYR A 94 -29.75 -20.02 -17.59
CA TYR A 94 -28.27 -19.92 -17.58
C TYR A 94 -27.57 -21.26 -17.35
N CYS A 95 -28.33 -22.35 -17.21
CA CYS A 95 -27.82 -23.67 -16.85
C CYS A 95 -27.67 -24.61 -18.06
N GLU A 96 -27.81 -24.12 -19.30
CA GLU A 96 -27.81 -24.94 -20.51
C GLU A 96 -26.45 -25.09 -21.21
N ASP A 97 -25.40 -24.40 -20.76
CA ASP A 97 -24.06 -24.60 -21.32
C ASP A 97 -23.26 -25.58 -20.45
N ASP A 98 -23.35 -26.85 -20.87
CA ASP A 98 -22.32 -27.89 -20.76
C ASP A 98 -21.60 -27.99 -19.42
N ILE A 99 -22.02 -28.90 -18.52
CA ILE A 99 -21.19 -30.01 -18.01
C ILE A 99 -22.13 -31.14 -17.56
N HIS A 100 -22.33 -32.14 -18.43
CA HIS A 100 -22.54 -33.51 -17.95
C HIS A 100 -21.22 -33.99 -17.32
N ASP A 101 -21.31 -34.62 -16.15
CA ASP A 101 -20.21 -35.01 -15.25
C ASP A 101 -19.84 -33.90 -14.26
N LEU A 102 -20.46 -33.84 -13.09
CA LEU A 102 -19.90 -34.56 -11.95
C LEU A 102 -21.02 -34.95 -10.97
N LYS A 103 -21.00 -36.23 -10.60
CA LYS A 103 -21.61 -36.70 -9.34
C LYS A 103 -21.00 -35.88 -8.19
N GLU A 104 -21.79 -35.69 -7.14
CA GLU A 104 -21.41 -35.08 -5.84
C GLU A 104 -21.46 -33.54 -5.80
N HIS A 105 -22.67 -32.97 -5.92
CA HIS A 105 -22.94 -31.67 -5.28
C HIS A 105 -23.25 -31.92 -3.79
N GLU A 106 -22.18 -32.10 -3.01
CA GLU A 106 -22.20 -31.81 -1.58
C GLU A 106 -22.24 -30.29 -1.44
N HIS A 107 -23.42 -29.76 -1.09
CA HIS A 107 -23.62 -28.33 -0.86
C HIS A 107 -22.81 -27.88 0.35
N GLY A 108 -21.60 -27.38 0.11
CA GLY A 108 -20.81 -26.63 1.08
C GLY A 108 -21.10 -25.14 0.92
N CYS A 109 -22.05 -24.60 1.70
CA CYS A 109 -22.08 -23.17 2.00
C CYS A 109 -20.97 -22.90 3.01
N GLU A 110 -19.75 -22.66 2.51
CA GLU A 110 -18.65 -22.16 3.32
C GLU A 110 -18.27 -20.80 2.77
N ASP A 111 -18.75 -19.74 3.43
CA ASP A 111 -18.25 -18.38 3.25
C ASP A 111 -16.82 -18.29 3.81
N GLU A 112 -15.85 -18.83 3.07
CA GLU A 112 -14.45 -18.45 3.19
C GLU A 112 -14.17 -17.36 2.16
N ILE A 113 -14.25 -16.11 2.61
CA ILE A 113 -13.66 -14.97 1.91
C ILE A 113 -12.14 -15.14 1.98
N ALA A 114 -11.57 -15.87 1.02
CA ALA A 114 -10.14 -15.91 0.82
C ALA A 114 -9.66 -14.53 0.34
N HIS A 115 -9.05 -13.79 1.27
CA HIS A 115 -8.32 -12.56 0.99
C HIS A 115 -7.23 -12.87 -0.06
N PRO A 116 -7.22 -12.25 -1.26
CA PRO A 116 -6.16 -12.46 -2.22
C PRO A 116 -4.90 -11.75 -1.71
N ASN A 117 -4.03 -12.53 -1.08
CA ASN A 117 -2.61 -12.25 -0.92
C ASN A 117 -2.21 -11.13 0.07
N CYS A 118 -2.57 -11.28 1.35
CA CYS A 118 -1.75 -10.73 2.44
C CYS A 118 -0.86 -11.85 2.97
N ASP A 119 0.28 -12.04 2.30
CA ASP A 119 1.34 -12.92 2.78
C ASP A 119 1.88 -12.40 4.12
N ASP A 120 2.08 -13.34 5.02
CA ASP A 120 2.56 -13.24 6.38
C ASP A 120 3.78 -12.32 6.54
N GLY A 121 3.64 -11.28 7.35
CA GLY A 121 4.71 -10.39 7.76
C GLY A 121 4.49 -9.87 9.17
N SER A 122 4.25 -10.76 10.12
CA SER A 122 4.18 -10.40 11.54
C SER A 122 5.57 -9.95 12.04
N ILE A 123 5.82 -8.63 12.03
CA ILE A 123 7.00 -8.03 12.66
C ILE A 123 6.81 -8.11 14.18
N TYR A 124 7.44 -9.09 14.81
CA TYR A 124 7.63 -9.11 16.26
C TYR A 124 8.68 -8.07 16.67
N ILE A 125 8.25 -6.98 17.29
CA ILE A 125 9.16 -6.13 18.06
C ILE A 125 9.41 -6.84 19.39
N ASN A 126 10.58 -7.46 19.50
CA ASN A 126 11.04 -8.07 20.73
C ASN A 126 11.57 -6.97 21.65
N ASP A 127 10.67 -6.32 22.40
CA ASP A 127 11.07 -5.47 23.52
C ASP A 127 11.35 -6.35 24.73
N GLY A 128 12.64 -6.48 25.04
CA GLY A 128 13.15 -7.39 26.04
C GLY A 128 12.65 -7.10 27.46
N SER A 129 12.54 -8.18 28.23
CA SER A 129 12.57 -8.22 29.70
C SER A 129 12.97 -9.63 30.14
#